data_AF-A0A679KDQ8-F1
#
_entry.id   AF-A0A679KDQ8-F1
#
_cell.length_a   1.000
_cell.length_b   1.000
_cell.length_c   1.000
_cell.angle_alpha   90.00
_cell.angle_beta   90.00
_cell.angle_gamma   90.00
#
_symmetry.space_group_name_H-M   'P 1'
#
loop_
_entity.id
_entity.type
_entity.pdbx_description
1 polymer ?
#
loop_
_entity_poly.entity_id
_entity_poly.type
_entity_poly.pdbx_seq_one_letter_code
_entity_poly.pdbx_strand_id
1 'polypeptide(L)' 'MKNKLIDLNNHLFAQLERLGDEELTADQIEKEVKRTEAIVIISKEIIANADLALKGARLVAEHGAHVGRYLPMIEDKSE' A
#
# COMPACT_ATOMS: atom_id res chain seq x y z
N MET A 1 -8.36 -6.66 -10.70
CA MET A 1 -7.84 -6.84 -9.33
C MET A 1 -8.28 -5.66 -8.48
N LYS A 2 -8.92 -5.91 -7.32
CA LYS A 2 -9.44 -4.91 -6.37
C LYS A 2 -8.36 -4.31 -5.44
N ASN A 3 -7.08 -4.56 -5.71
CA ASN A 3 -5.98 -4.31 -4.78
C ASN A 3 -4.81 -3.60 -5.48
N LYS A 4 -5.07 -2.51 -6.20
CA LYS A 4 -4.02 -1.70 -6.83
C LYS A 4 -3.57 -0.58 -5.89
N LEU A 5 -2.37 -0.04 -6.10
CA LEU A 5 -1.89 1.15 -5.38
C LEU A 5 -2.78 2.38 -5.58
N ILE A 6 -3.45 2.48 -6.72
CA ILE A 6 -4.43 3.55 -6.96
C ILE A 6 -5.65 3.43 -6.02
N ASP A 7 -6.07 2.20 -5.70
CA ASP A 7 -7.19 1.97 -4.78
C ASP A 7 -6.81 2.40 -3.36
N LEU A 8 -5.57 2.10 -2.93
CA LEU A 8 -5.02 2.57 -1.66
C LEU A 8 -5.04 4.11 -1.58
N ASN A 9 -4.58 4.77 -2.64
CA ASN A 9 -4.55 6.23 -2.69
C ASN A 9 -5.96 6.84 -2.61
N ASN A 10 -6.92 6.26 -3.32
CA ASN A 10 -8.32 6.67 -3.24
C ASN A 10 -8.89 6.51 -1.81
N HIS A 11 -8.58 5.40 -1.12
CA HIS A 11 -9.01 5.20 0.26
C HIS A 11 -8.42 6.23 1.24
N LEU A 12 -7.14 6.59 1.05
CA LEU A 12 -6.48 7.62 1.86
C LEU A 12 -7.11 9.00 1.65
N PHE A 13 -7.40 9.38 0.40
CA PHE A 13 -8.10 10.64 0.11
C PHE A 13 -9.52 10.66 0.67
N ALA A 14 -10.27 9.57 0.53
CA ALA A 14 -11.61 9.47 1.13
C ALA A 14 -11.55 9.54 2.67
N GLN A 15 -10.48 9.07 3.31
CA GLN A 15 -10.29 9.22 4.75
C GLN A 15 -9.97 10.67 5.13
N LEU A 16 -9.20 11.38 4.29
CA LEU A 16 -8.91 12.81 4.48
C LEU A 16 -10.19 13.65 4.41
N GLU A 17 -11.07 13.37 3.44
CA GLU A 17 -12.38 14.03 3.32
C GLU A 17 -13.26 13.76 4.54
N ARG A 18 -13.33 12.50 5.02
CA ARG A 18 -14.09 12.16 6.23
C ARG A 18 -13.58 12.88 7.48
N LEU A 19 -12.27 13.04 7.64
CA LEU A 19 -11.70 13.78 8.78
C LEU A 19 -11.98 15.28 8.73
N GLY A 20 -12.20 15.83 7.54
CA GLY A 20 -12.52 17.24 7.33
C GLY A 20 -14.01 17.58 7.43
N ASP A 21 -14.87 16.59 7.69
CA ASP A 21 -16.31 16.80 7.84
C ASP A 21 -16.61 17.57 9.15
N GLU A 22 -17.08 18.81 9.00
CA GLU A 22 -17.38 19.74 10.09
C GLU A 22 -18.63 19.34 10.90
N GLU A 23 -19.45 18.41 10.39
CA GLU A 23 -20.64 17.91 11.08
C GLU A 23 -20.33 16.79 12.10
N LEU A 24 -19.08 16.32 12.16
CA LEU A 24 -18.70 15.25 13.07
C LEU A 24 -18.68 15.68 14.54
N THR A 25 -19.29 14.84 15.37
CA THR A 25 -19.14 14.93 16.83
C THR A 25 -17.74 14.50 17.28
N ALA A 26 -17.35 14.89 18.49
CA ALA A 26 -16.06 14.51 19.08
C ALA A 26 -15.83 12.99 19.08
N ASP A 27 -16.85 12.20 19.44
CA ASP A 27 -16.78 10.74 19.44
C ASP A 27 -16.59 10.15 18.03
N GLN A 28 -17.19 10.77 17.01
CA GLN A 28 -17.00 10.35 15.62
C GLN A 28 -15.61 10.71 15.12
N ILE A 29 -15.09 11.89 15.48
CA ILE A 29 -13.71 12.28 15.18
C ILE A 29 -12.74 11.26 15.79
N GLU A 30 -12.91 10.87 17.05
CA GLU A 30 -12.04 9.87 17.68
C GLU A 30 -12.07 8.52 16.93
N LYS A 31 -13.25 8.09 16.47
CA LYS A 31 -13.39 6.86 15.65
C LYS A 31 -12.69 6.98 14.30
N GLU A 32 -12.84 8.11 13.62
CA GLU A 32 -12.18 8.33 12.33
C GLU A 32 -10.66 8.46 12.49
N VAL A 33 -10.16 9.03 13.59
CA VAL A 33 -8.72 9.04 13.90
C VAL A 33 -8.20 7.60 14.06
N LYS A 34 -8.84 6.77 14.89
CA LYS A 34 -8.45 5.35 15.06
C LYS A 34 -8.50 4.56 13.75
N ARG A 35 -9.52 4.81 12.92
CA ARG A 35 -9.61 4.21 11.58
C ARG A 35 -8.45 4.66 10.70
N THR A 36 -8.12 5.95 10.72
CA THR A 36 -7.02 6.53 9.95
C THR A 36 -5.69 5.90 10.34
N GLU A 37 -5.43 5.75 11.64
CA GLU A 37 -4.22 5.08 12.13
C GLU A 37 -4.10 3.65 11.60
N ALA A 38 -5.19 2.88 11.66
CA ALA A 38 -5.22 1.51 11.13
C ALA A 38 -4.97 1.48 9.61
N ILE A 39 -5.58 2.40 8.84
CA ILE A 39 -5.36 2.51 7.40
C ILE A 39 -3.89 2.86 7.11
N VAL A 40 -3.30 3.81 7.84
CA VAL A 40 -1.89 4.20 7.67
C VAL A 40 -0.94 3.03 7.92
N ILE A 41 -1.20 2.22 8.96
CA ILE A 41 -0.38 1.03 9.26
C ILE A 41 -0.41 0.06 8.08
N ILE A 42 -1.59 -0.33 7.61
CA ILE A 42 -1.73 -1.26 6.49
C ILE A 42 -1.15 -0.66 5.19
N SER A 43 -1.34 0.64 4.96
CA SER A 43 -0.80 1.35 3.80
C SER A 43 0.72 1.26 3.74
N LYS A 44 1.41 1.37 4.89
CA LYS A 44 2.88 1.26 4.97
C LYS A 44 3.35 -0.11 4.52
N GLU A 45 2.69 -1.18 4.95
CA GLU A 45 3.05 -2.55 4.55
C GLU A 45 2.83 -2.78 3.05
N ILE A 46 1.74 -2.25 2.48
CA ILE A 46 1.48 -2.32 1.03
C ILE A 46 2.58 -1.60 0.24
N ILE A 47 2.96 -0.40 0.68
CA ILE A 47 4.02 0.39 0.02
C ILE A 47 5.38 -0.31 0.16
N ALA A 48 5.70 -0.87 1.33
CA ALA A 48 6.94 -1.61 1.55
C ALA A 48 7.04 -2.83 0.63
N ASN A 49 5.94 -3.57 0.44
CA ASN A 49 5.89 -4.68 -0.51
C ASN A 49 6.07 -4.21 -1.97
N ALA A 50 5.46 -3.09 -2.34
CA ALA A 50 5.61 -2.52 -3.69
C ALA A 50 7.05 -2.04 -3.95
N ASP A 51 7.70 -1.42 -2.95
CA ASP A 51 9.10 -1.00 -3.01
C ASP A 51 10.04 -2.20 -3.12
N LEU A 52 9.77 -3.28 -2.37
CA LEU A 52 10.51 -4.53 -2.48
C LEU A 52 10.42 -5.12 -3.89
N ALA A 53 9.22 -5.17 -4.47
CA ALA A 53 9.00 -5.62 -5.83
C ALA A 53 9.77 -4.75 -6.85
N LEU A 54 9.73 -3.43 -6.70
CA LEU A 54 10.47 -2.49 -7.56
C LEU A 54 12.00 -2.71 -7.46
N LYS A 55 12.52 -2.95 -6.26
CA LYS A 55 13.94 -3.25 -6.04
C LYS A 55 14.35 -4.55 -6.72
N GLY A 56 13.54 -5.60 -6.65
CA GLY A 56 13.80 -6.83 -7.38
C GLY A 56 13.78 -6.63 -8.90
N ALA A 57 12.80 -5.87 -9.41
CA ALA A 57 12.75 -5.53 -10.83
C ALA A 57 14.00 -4.76 -11.29
N ARG A 58 14.50 -3.81 -10.48
CA ARG A 58 15.76 -3.11 -10.74
C ARG A 58 16.96 -4.06 -10.76
N LEU A 59 17.08 -4.95 -9.78
CA LEU A 59 18.16 -5.94 -9.73
C LEU A 59 18.18 -6.80 -11.00
N VAL A 60 17.02 -7.27 -11.46
CA VAL A 60 16.90 -8.05 -12.70
C VAL A 60 17.25 -7.20 -13.93
N ALA A 61 16.83 -5.94 -13.99
CA ALA A 61 17.16 -5.05 -15.11
C ALA A 61 18.66 -4.74 -15.19
N GLU A 62 19.33 -4.58 -14.05
CA GLU A 62 20.75 -4.23 -13.96
C GLU A 62 21.68 -5.44 -14.18
N HIS A 63 21.29 -6.62 -13.69
CA HIS A 63 22.15 -7.81 -13.65
C HIS A 63 21.66 -8.93 -14.58
N GLY A 64 20.47 -8.82 -15.17
CA GLY A 64 19.88 -9.79 -16.08
C GLY A 64 18.94 -10.80 -15.42
N ALA A 65 18.14 -11.47 -16.25
CA ALA A 65 17.05 -12.38 -15.84
C ALA A 65 17.48 -13.51 -14.90
N HIS A 66 18.74 -13.94 -14.95
CA HIS A 66 19.26 -15.00 -14.09
C HIS A 66 19.29 -14.64 -12.60
N VAL A 67 19.16 -13.36 -12.24
CA VAL A 67 19.02 -12.92 -10.84
C VAL A 67 17.61 -13.16 -10.31
N GLY A 68 16.60 -13.24 -11.18
CA GLY A 68 15.20 -13.50 -10.79
C GLY A 68 15.03 -14.77 -9.95
N ARG A 69 15.80 -15.83 -10.23
CA ARG A 69 15.80 -17.09 -9.46
C ARG A 69 16.17 -16.94 -7.98
N TYR A 70 16.81 -15.82 -7.60
CA TYR A 70 17.18 -15.50 -6.22
C TYR A 70 16.22 -14.50 -5.56
N LEU A 71 15.14 -14.11 -6.24
CA LEU A 71 14.10 -13.20 -5.77
C LEU A 71 12.76 -13.95 -5.61
N PRO A 72 12.69 -14.99 -4.74
CA PRO A 72 11.54 -15.91 -4.67
C PRO A 72 10.23 -15.25 -4.18
N MET A 73 10.29 -14.02 -3.65
CA MET A 73 9.12 -13.25 -3.22
C MET A 73 8.53 -12.34 -4.31
N ILE A 74 9.19 -12.21 -5.47
CA ILE A 74 8.81 -11.25 -6.53
C ILE A 74 8.44 -12.00 -7.83
N GLU A 75 9.01 -13.18 -8.05
CA GLU A 75 8.50 -14.11 -9.06
C GLU A 75 7.23 -14.78 -8.54
N ASP A 76 6.07 -14.35 -9.06
CA ASP A 76 4.90 -15.21 -9.06
C ASP A 76 5.20 -16.38 -10.01
N LYS A 77 5.57 -17.54 -9.45
CA LYS A 77 5.67 -18.80 -10.21
C LYS A 77 4.28 -19.40 -10.45
N SER A 78 3.26 -18.58 -10.67
CA SER A 78 1.99 -19.05 -11.20
C SER A 78 2.18 -19.31 -12.69
N GLU A 79 2.35 -20.60 -13.00
CA GLU A 79 2.15 -21.21 -14.33
C GLU A 79 0.78 -20.83 -14.94
#